data_AF-A0A386ULB3-F1
#
_entry.id   AF-A0A386ULB3-F1
#
_cell.length_a   1.000
_cell.length_b   1.000
_cell.length_c   1.000
_cell.angle_alpha   90.00
_cell.angle_beta   90.00
_cell.angle_gamma   90.00
#
_symmetry.space_group_name_H-M   'P 1'
#
loop_
_entity.id
_entity.type
_entity.pdbx_description
1 polymer ?
#
loop_
_entity_poly.entity_id
_entity_poly.type
_entity_poly.pdbx_seq_one_letter_code
_entity_poly.pdbx_strand_id
1 'polypeptide(L)' 'MTRHRFVEGNGGTIVDRFTGIAVAKVEVLNLDTATAQRVVTTIIDALHVEFGPRSVLEVKA' A
#
# COMPACT_ATOMS: atom_id res chain seq x y z
N MET A 1 7.79 -15.22 2.23
CA MET A 1 7.58 -14.03 1.38
C MET A 1 6.25 -13.41 1.74
N THR A 2 6.23 -12.37 2.57
CA THR A 2 5.03 -11.58 2.84
C THR A 2 4.63 -10.88 1.55
N ARG A 3 3.56 -11.35 0.90
CA ARG A 3 3.03 -10.66 -0.29
C ARG A 3 2.48 -9.30 0.17
N HIS A 4 3.04 -8.20 -0.34
CA HIS A 4 2.51 -6.85 -0.12
C HIS A 4 1.03 -6.79 -0.50
N ARG A 5 0.16 -6.48 0.47
CA ARG A 5 -1.32 -6.46 0.30
C ARG A 5 -1.75 -5.29 -0.59
N PHE A 6 -1.34 -4.09 -0.24
CA PHE A 6 -1.59 -2.88 -1.03
C PHE A 6 -0.49 -2.65 -2.06
N VAL A 7 -0.85 -2.24 -3.27
CA VAL A 7 0.08 -1.90 -4.35
C VAL A 7 -0.41 -0.68 -5.12
N GLU A 8 0.53 0.03 -5.72
CA GLU A 8 0.22 1.07 -6.70
C GLU A 8 -0.41 0.45 -7.96
N GLY A 9 -1.47 1.09 -8.45
CA GLY A 9 -2.14 0.82 -9.71
C GLY A 9 -2.13 2.07 -10.60
N ASN A 10 -2.81 1.97 -11.74
CA ASN A 10 -2.78 3.03 -12.75
C ASN A 10 -3.38 4.35 -12.25
N GLY A 11 -2.75 5.47 -12.59
CA GLY A 11 -3.27 6.81 -12.31
C GLY A 11 -3.35 7.15 -10.81
N GLY A 12 -2.41 6.64 -10.01
CA GLY A 12 -2.30 6.92 -8.58
C GLY A 12 -3.30 6.14 -7.70
N THR A 13 -3.99 5.14 -8.25
CA THR A 13 -4.84 4.26 -7.44
C THR A 13 -3.98 3.35 -6.56
N ILE A 14 -4.46 3.03 -5.36
CA ILE A 14 -3.90 1.97 -4.52
C ILE A 14 -4.91 0.82 -4.51
N VAL A 15 -4.45 -0.37 -4.85
CA VAL A 15 -5.27 -1.59 -4.98
C VAL A 15 -4.93 -2.55 -3.85
N ASP A 16 -5.96 -3.10 -3.19
CA ASP A 16 -5.81 -4.24 -2.29
C ASP A 16 -5.78 -5.53 -3.12
N ARG A 17 -4.62 -6.19 -3.16
CA ARG A 17 -4.40 -7.43 -3.94
C ARG A 17 -5.21 -8.62 -3.43
N PHE A 18 -5.73 -8.58 -2.21
CA PHE A 18 -6.53 -9.69 -1.68
C PHE A 18 -7.96 -9.65 -2.19
N THR A 19 -8.51 -8.45 -2.37
CA THR A 19 -9.90 -8.24 -2.81
C THR A 19 -9.99 -7.85 -4.27
N GLY A 20 -8.90 -7.35 -4.87
CA GLY A 20 -8.89 -6.76 -6.21
C GLY A 20 -9.54 -5.38 -6.29
N ILE A 21 -9.89 -4.78 -5.14
CA ILE A 21 -10.64 -3.52 -5.08
C ILE A 21 -9.64 -2.35 -4.97
N ALA A 22 -9.92 -1.27 -5.72
CA ALA A 22 -9.24 0.01 -5.51
C ALA A 22 -9.71 0.62 -4.19
N VAL A 23 -8.80 0.78 -3.23
CA VAL A 23 -9.12 1.23 -1.86
C VAL A 23 -8.84 2.72 -1.64
N ALA A 24 -7.96 3.31 -2.46
CA ALA A 24 -7.65 4.72 -2.40
C ALA A 24 -7.17 5.23 -3.77
N LYS A 25 -7.19 6.55 -3.95
CA LYS A 25 -6.52 7.25 -5.06
C LYS A 25 -5.73 8.40 -4.49
N VAL A 26 -4.45 8.47 -4.83
CA VAL A 26 -3.53 9.53 -4.42
C VAL A 26 -3.30 10.42 -5.62
N GLU A 27 -3.67 11.69 -5.48
CA GLU A 27 -3.35 12.73 -6.44
C GLU A 27 -2.28 13.63 -5.82
N VAL A 28 -1.09 13.62 -6.42
CA VAL A 28 0.02 14.45 -5.98
C VAL A 28 0.10 15.67 -6.88
N LEU A 29 -0.02 16.86 -6.29
CA LEU A 29 -0.03 18.13 -7.00
C LEU A 29 1.28 18.89 -6.80
N ASN A 30 1.79 19.53 -7.86
CA ASN A 30 2.92 20.46 -7.84
C ASN A 30 4.24 19.90 -7.22
N LEU A 31 4.43 18.57 -7.24
CA LEU A 31 5.68 17.92 -6.84
C LEU A 31 6.41 17.36 -8.06
N ASP A 32 7.74 17.27 -7.94
CA ASP A 32 8.52 16.48 -8.88
C ASP A 32 8.18 14.99 -8.78
N THR A 33 8.43 14.25 -9.86
CA THR A 33 8.07 12.83 -9.97
C THR A 33 8.68 11.98 -8.85
N ALA A 34 9.91 12.24 -8.42
CA ALA A 34 10.57 11.44 -7.39
C ALA A 34 9.93 11.69 -6.02
N THR A 35 9.58 12.94 -5.72
CA THR A 35 8.84 13.27 -4.50
C THR A 35 7.42 12.71 -4.51
N ALA A 36 6.72 12.78 -5.65
CA ALA A 36 5.40 12.18 -5.80
C ALA A 36 5.43 10.66 -5.56
N GLN A 37 6.42 9.97 -6.14
CA GLN A 37 6.59 8.53 -5.92
C GLN A 37 6.83 8.21 -4.45
N ARG A 38 7.67 9.00 -3.76
CA ARG A 38 7.93 8.82 -2.32
C ARG A 38 6.66 8.96 -1.48
N VAL A 39 5.81 9.95 -1.78
CA VAL A 39 4.51 10.12 -1.09
C VAL A 39 3.64 8.88 -1.26
N VAL A 40 3.50 8.37 -2.49
CA VAL A 40 2.71 7.16 -2.77
C VAL A 40 3.26 5.95 -2.01
N THR A 41 4.58 5.74 -2.05
CA THR A 41 5.23 4.64 -1.30
C THR A 41 4.98 4.76 0.21
N THR A 42 5.12 5.96 0.79
CA THR A 42 4.87 6.18 2.22
C THR A 42 3.42 5.86 2.61
N ILE A 43 2.45 6.20 1.76
CA ILE A 43 1.04 5.87 2.02
C ILE A 43 0.83 4.35 1.97
N ILE A 44 1.41 3.66 0.97
CA ILE A 44 1.34 2.21 0.86
C ILE A 44 1.96 1.52 2.08
N ASP A 45 3.13 1.99 2.52
CA ASP A 45 3.80 1.48 3.71
C ASP A 45 2.93 1.65 4.97
N ALA A 46 2.32 2.83 5.15
CA ALA A 46 1.39 3.08 6.25
C ALA A 46 0.18 2.13 6.22
N LEU A 47 -0.38 1.86 5.04
CA LEU A 47 -1.46 0.88 4.88
C LEU A 47 -1.00 -0.55 5.23
N HIS A 48 0.21 -0.94 4.85
CA HIS A 48 0.77 -2.24 5.25
C HIS A 48 1.03 -2.34 6.75
N VAL A 49 1.45 -1.26 7.40
CA VAL A 49 1.65 -1.24 8.86
C VAL A 49 0.34 -1.46 9.59
N GLU A 50 -0.72 -0.74 9.20
CA GLU A 50 -2.01 -0.80 9.90
C GLU A 50 -2.83 -2.06 9.54
N PHE A 51 -2.89 -2.40 8.25
CA PHE A 51 -3.81 -3.40 7.69
C PHE A 51 -3.10 -4.54 6.96
N GLY A 52 -1.77 -4.58 6.97
CA GLY A 52 -1.01 -5.69 6.39
C GLY A 52 -1.26 -6.99 7.14
N PRO A 53 -0.94 -8.14 6.54
CA PRO A 53 -1.02 -9.41 7.22
C PRO A 53 -0.08 -9.37 8.43
N ARG A 54 -0.66 -9.27 9.64
CA ARG A 54 0.08 -9.51 10.87
C ARG A 54 0.51 -10.96 10.79
N SER A 55 1.81 -11.21 10.71
CA SER A 55 2.35 -12.56 10.81
C SER A 55 1.72 -13.19 12.04
N VAL A 56 0.80 -14.12 11.85
CA VAL A 56 0.24 -14.90 12.96
C VAL A 56 1.38 -15.82 13.40
N LEU A 57 2.28 -15.28 14.23
CA LEU A 57 3.00 -16.06 15.21
C LEU A 57 2.02 -16.31 16.36
N GLU A 58 0.90 -16.99 16.07
CA GLU A 58 0.23 -17.75 17.12
C GLU A 58 1.13 -18.94 17.40
N VAL A 59 1.90 -18.75 18.45
CA VAL A 59 2.61 -19.78 19.20
C VAL A 59 1.66 -20.97 19.38
N LYS A 60 1.97 -22.08 18.72
CA LYS A 60 1.51 -23.38 19.22
C LYS A 60 2.32 -23.65 20.50
N ALA A 61 1.71 -23.31 21.64
CA ALA A 61 1.98 -23.94 22.92
C ALA A 61 1.29 -25.31 22.97
#